data_AF-A0A936XYI4-F1
#
_entry.id   AF-A0A936XYI4-F1
#
_cell.length_a   1.000
_cell.length_b   1.000
_cell.length_c   1.000
_cell.angle_alpha   90.00
_cell.angle_beta   90.00
_cell.angle_gamma   90.00
#
_symmetry.space_group_name_H-M   'P 1'
#
loop_
_entity.id
_entity.type
_entity.pdbx_description
1 polymer ?
#
loop_
_entity_poly.entity_id
_entity_poly.type
_entity_poly.pdbx_seq_one_letter_code
_entity_poly.pdbx_strand_id
1 'polypeptide(L)'
;MKTVYLIFGLLLSNISFGQNVQARLSMAIKGLEKDAQFKHAVISLYVVDSKTGKVVFDKNSQVGLAPASCQKVITSVSAFEMLGKEYRYKTELGYSGEIKRGYLKGV
;
A
#
# COMPACT_ATOMS: atom_id res chain seq x y z
N MET A 1 12.49 0.15 57.82
CA MET A 1 12.30 -0.91 56.80
C MET A 1 11.19 -0.58 55.80
N LYS A 2 9.97 -0.23 56.23
CA LYS A 2 8.83 0.11 55.34
C LYS A 2 9.14 1.23 54.32
N THR A 3 9.89 2.26 54.72
CA THR A 3 10.27 3.39 53.86
C THR A 3 11.22 2.99 52.72
N VAL A 4 12.07 1.98 52.93
CA VAL A 4 13.02 1.48 51.91
C VAL A 4 12.28 0.74 50.81
N TYR A 5 11.28 -0.09 51.15
CA TYR A 5 10.44 -0.78 50.17
C TYR A 5 9.61 0.20 49.33
N LEU A 6 9.18 1.32 49.93
CA LEU A 6 8.40 2.36 49.26
C LEU A 6 9.24 3.13 48.24
N ILE A 7 10.50 3.46 48.58
CA ILE A 7 11.46 4.09 47.66
C ILE A 7 11.86 3.12 46.54
N PHE A 8 12.07 1.84 46.86
CA PHE A 8 12.38 0.82 45.85
C PHE A 8 11.23 0.61 44.84
N GLY A 9 9.97 0.61 45.30
CA GLY A 9 8.80 0.56 44.43
C GLY A 9 8.64 1.79 43.53
N LEU A 10 8.99 2.98 44.03
CA LEU A 10 8.98 4.23 43.24
C LEU A 10 10.11 4.31 42.20
N LEU A 11 11.25 3.67 42.45
CA LEU A 11 12.35 3.57 41.47
C LEU A 11 12.01 2.58 40.34
N LEU A 12 11.28 1.50 40.65
CA LEU A 12 10.83 0.49 39.66
C LEU A 12 9.75 1.01 38.70
N SER A 13 8.92 1.98 39.11
CA SER A 13 7.85 2.53 38.25
C SER A 13 8.34 3.43 37.12
N ASN A 14 9.62 3.83 37.13
CA ASN A 14 10.22 4.67 36.09
C ASN A 14 10.66 3.90 34.83
N ILE A 15 10.53 2.56 34.83
CA ILE A 15 10.90 1.72 33.69
C ILE A 15 9.65 1.43 32.84
N SER A 16 8.99 2.48 32.35
CA SER A 16 7.89 2.35 31.41
C SER A 16 8.41 2.60 29.99
N PHE A 17 8.66 1.53 29.25
CA PHE A 17 9.02 1.64 27.84
C PHE A 17 7.75 1.78 27.00
N GLY A 18 7.66 2.87 26.24
CA GLY A 18 6.61 3.03 25.22
C GLY A 18 6.67 1.88 24.21
N GLN A 19 5.51 1.32 23.84
CA GLN A 19 5.46 0.28 22.82
C GLN A 19 5.99 0.83 21.50
N ASN A 20 6.98 0.16 20.91
CA ASN A 20 7.47 0.52 19.60
C ASN A 20 6.38 0.29 18.52
N VAL A 21 6.51 0.98 17.38
CA VAL A 21 5.51 0.94 16.29
C VAL A 21 5.26 -0.49 15.80
N GLN A 22 6.31 -1.31 15.72
CA GLN A 22 6.21 -2.72 15.30
C GLN A 22 5.32 -3.54 16.25
N ALA A 23 5.45 -3.37 17.57
CA ALA A 23 4.63 -4.05 18.56
C ALA A 23 3.15 -3.64 18.45
N ARG A 24 2.88 -2.35 18.22
CA ARG A 24 1.51 -1.83 18.01
C ARG A 24 0.88 -2.40 16.74
N LEU A 25 1.61 -2.44 15.63
CA LEU A 25 1.14 -3.03 14.36
C LEU A 25 0.90 -4.54 14.50
N SER A 26 1.79 -5.26 15.20
CA SER A 26 1.61 -6.67 15.47
C SER A 26 0.33 -6.93 16.28
N MET A 27 0.07 -6.13 17.30
CA MET A 27 -1.15 -6.24 18.10
C MET A 27 -2.42 -5.93 17.28
N ALA A 28 -2.39 -4.89 16.45
CA ALA A 28 -3.51 -4.52 15.59
C ALA A 28 -3.84 -5.62 14.56
N ILE A 29 -2.82 -6.17 13.88
CA ILE A 29 -3.00 -7.28 12.92
C ILE A 29 -3.53 -8.53 13.62
N LYS A 30 -3.00 -8.87 14.80
CA LYS A 30 -3.55 -9.98 15.59
C LYS A 30 -5.01 -9.76 15.99
N GLY A 31 -5.41 -8.51 16.22
CA GLY A 31 -6.81 -8.14 16.45
C GLY A 31 -7.66 -8.42 15.22
N LEU A 32 -7.20 -8.00 14.04
CA LEU A 32 -7.88 -8.21 12.77
C LEU A 32 -8.00 -9.71 12.41
N GLU A 33 -6.95 -10.49 12.62
CA GLU A 33 -6.94 -11.94 12.40
C GLU A 33 -7.90 -12.71 13.33
N LYS A 34 -8.22 -12.14 14.50
CA LYS A 34 -9.17 -12.74 15.45
C LYS A 34 -10.62 -12.40 15.14
N ASP A 35 -10.88 -11.40 14.31
CA ASP A 35 -12.24 -11.05 13.93
C ASP A 35 -12.85 -12.18 13.09
N ALA A 36 -14.09 -12.56 13.43
CA ALA A 36 -14.79 -13.67 12.80
C ALA A 36 -14.93 -13.49 11.27
N GLN A 37 -14.98 -12.25 10.78
CA GLN A 37 -15.05 -11.94 9.35
C GLN A 37 -13.79 -12.38 8.59
N PHE A 38 -12.64 -12.46 9.27
CA PHE A 38 -11.36 -12.82 8.67
C PHE A 38 -10.93 -14.27 8.95
N LYS A 39 -11.80 -15.11 9.53
CA LYS A 39 -11.49 -16.50 9.92
C LYS A 39 -10.82 -17.34 8.83
N HIS A 40 -11.16 -17.11 7.57
CA HIS A 40 -10.62 -17.82 6.41
C HIS A 40 -9.83 -16.92 5.46
N ALA A 41 -9.62 -15.65 5.83
CA ALA A 41 -8.88 -14.70 5.04
C ALA A 41 -7.37 -14.85 5.28
N VAL A 42 -6.59 -14.52 4.26
CA VAL A 42 -5.16 -14.28 4.42
C VAL A 42 -4.96 -12.77 4.45
N ILE A 43 -4.43 -12.26 5.56
CA ILE A 43 -4.08 -10.85 5.71
C ILE A 43 -2.57 -10.70 5.49
N SER A 44 -2.19 -9.76 4.64
CA SER A 44 -0.80 -9.35 4.43
C SER A 44 -0.67 -7.85 4.71
N LEU A 45 0.40 -7.47 5.41
CA LEU A 45 0.73 -6.07 5.69
C LEU A 45 2.24 -5.90 5.64
N TYR A 46 2.70 -5.00 4.79
CA TYR A 46 4.11 -4.63 4.66
C TYR A 46 4.24 -3.12 4.85
N VAL A 47 5.05 -2.71 5.81
CA VAL A 47 5.25 -1.30 6.18
C VAL A 47 6.73 -0.98 6.13
N VAL A 48 7.06 0.07 5.38
CA VAL A 48 8.41 0.57 5.22
C VAL A 48 8.48 2.04 5.62
N ASP A 49 9.62 2.44 6.18
CA ASP A 49 9.95 3.85 6.34
C ASP A 49 10.32 4.43 4.97
N SER A 50 9.59 5.45 4.52
CA SER A 50 9.75 6.00 3.16
C SER A 50 11.04 6.78 2.94
N LYS A 51 11.72 7.23 4.00
CA LYS A 51 12.98 7.99 3.89
C LYS A 51 14.19 7.06 3.83
N THR A 52 14.16 5.99 4.62
CA THR A 52 15.29 5.07 4.80
C THR A 52 15.13 3.76 4.04
N GLY A 53 13.91 3.43 3.58
CA GLY A 53 13.57 2.15 2.97
C GLY A 53 13.53 0.98 3.98
N LYS A 54 13.76 1.24 5.27
CA LYS A 54 13.82 0.20 6.29
C LYS A 54 12.44 -0.40 6.52
N VAL A 55 12.37 -1.73 6.55
CA VAL A 55 11.15 -2.46 6.93
C VAL A 55 10.84 -2.21 8.39
N VAL A 56 9.64 -1.70 8.66
CA VAL A 56 9.11 -1.43 10.00
C VAL A 56 8.24 -2.60 10.47
N PHE A 57 7.51 -3.23 9.55
CA PHE A 57 6.67 -4.39 9.83
C PHE A 57 6.47 -5.22 8.55
N ASP A 58 6.55 -6.54 8.68
CA ASP A 58 6.29 -7.49 7.60
C ASP A 58 5.43 -8.63 8.13
N LYS A 59 4.27 -8.81 7.50
CA LYS A 59 3.42 -9.98 7.65
C LYS A 59 3.02 -10.46 6.26
N ASN A 60 3.41 -11.69 5.91
CA ASN A 60 2.99 -12.37 4.68
C ASN A 60 3.33 -11.61 3.38
N SER A 61 4.43 -10.83 3.34
CA SER A 61 4.82 -10.07 2.13
C SER A 61 5.08 -10.93 0.90
N GLN A 62 5.51 -12.19 1.10
CA GLN A 62 5.83 -13.14 0.03
C GLN A 62 4.64 -14.01 -0.41
N VAL A 63 3.44 -13.77 0.14
CA VAL A 63 2.23 -14.51 -0.22
C VAL A 63 1.53 -13.79 -1.37
N GLY A 64 1.32 -14.49 -2.48
CA GLY A 64 0.54 -13.98 -3.60
C GLY A 64 -0.92 -13.78 -3.22
N LEU A 65 -1.40 -12.53 -3.26
CA LEU A 65 -2.80 -12.16 -3.02
C LEU A 65 -3.38 -11.46 -4.25
N ALA A 66 -4.69 -11.56 -4.44
CA ALA A 66 -5.39 -10.79 -5.47
C ALA A 66 -5.38 -9.29 -5.10
N PRO A 67 -4.71 -8.41 -5.86
CA PRO A 67 -4.54 -7.01 -5.48
C PRO A 67 -5.77 -6.13 -5.74
N ALA A 68 -6.78 -6.65 -6.44
CA ALA A 68 -7.93 -5.88 -6.93
C ALA A 68 -7.47 -4.55 -7.58
N SER A 69 -8.08 -3.42 -7.21
CA SER A 69 -7.70 -2.11 -7.77
C SER A 69 -6.30 -1.63 -7.38
N CYS A 70 -5.63 -2.21 -6.38
CA CYS A 70 -4.23 -1.87 -6.09
C CYS A 70 -3.30 -2.20 -7.27
N GLN A 71 -3.70 -3.11 -8.17
CA GLN A 71 -3.00 -3.36 -9.44
C GLN A 71 -2.78 -2.10 -10.26
N LYS A 72 -3.69 -1.11 -10.16
CA LYS A 72 -3.59 0.17 -10.88
C LYS A 72 -2.32 0.93 -10.54
N VAL A 73 -1.72 0.74 -9.36
CA VAL A 73 -0.43 1.37 -9.01
C VAL A 73 0.65 0.94 -9.99
N ILE A 74 0.81 -0.38 -10.20
CA ILE A 74 1.80 -0.91 -11.13
C ILE A 74 1.51 -0.45 -12.56
N THR A 75 0.25 -0.59 -13.02
CA THR A 75 -0.14 -0.15 -14.36
C THR A 75 0.10 1.35 -14.58
N SER A 76 -0.17 2.20 -13.58
CA SER A 76 0.01 3.65 -13.68
C SER A 76 1.48 4.03 -13.73
N VAL A 77 2.33 3.41 -12.90
CA VAL A 77 3.77 3.65 -12.93
C VAL A 77 4.38 3.16 -14.24
N SER A 78 3.99 1.97 -14.73
CA SER A 78 4.44 1.48 -16.03
C SER A 78 3.98 2.38 -17.17
N ALA A 79 2.73 2.83 -17.18
CA ALA A 79 2.23 3.77 -18.20
C ALA A 79 2.95 5.11 -18.14
N PHE A 80 3.23 5.63 -16.94
CA PHE A 80 3.99 6.87 -16.76
C PHE A 80 5.41 6.74 -17.31
N GLU A 81 6.09 5.63 -17.01
CA GLU A 81 7.45 5.36 -17.50
C GLU A 81 7.49 5.17 -19.02
N MET A 82 6.55 4.41 -19.57
CA MET A 82 6.53 4.06 -20.99
C MET A 82 6.02 5.19 -21.89
N LEU A 83 4.99 5.93 -21.46
CA LEU A 83 4.32 6.95 -22.27
C LEU A 83 4.81 8.36 -21.95
N GLY A 84 5.30 8.58 -20.73
CA GLY A 84 5.68 9.89 -20.21
C GLY A 84 4.49 10.71 -19.70
N LYS A 85 4.79 11.68 -18.83
CA LYS A 85 3.81 12.57 -18.20
C LYS A 85 2.98 13.42 -19.18
N GLU A 86 3.55 13.69 -20.37
CA GLU A 86 2.91 14.52 -21.39
C GLU A 86 2.12 13.72 -22.43
N TYR A 87 1.99 12.39 -22.26
CA TYR A 87 1.22 11.60 -23.20
C TYR A 87 -0.22 12.09 -23.29
N ARG A 88 -0.74 12.14 -24.51
CA ARG A 88 -2.14 12.46 -24.82
C ARG A 88 -2.64 11.43 -25.82
N TYR A 89 -3.80 10.85 -25.54
CA TYR A 89 -4.49 10.00 -26.50
C TYR A 89 -4.89 10.83 -27.72
N LYS A 90 -4.76 10.24 -28.91
CA LYS A 90 -5.17 10.83 -30.17
C LYS A 90 -6.45 10.18 -30.64
N THR A 91 -7.36 11.00 -31.15
CA THR A 91 -8.56 10.56 -31.85
C THR A 91 -8.47 11.09 -33.27
N GLU A 92 -8.50 10.21 -34.26
CA GLU A 92 -8.29 10.55 -35.67
C GLU A 92 -9.53 10.14 -36.49
N LEU A 93 -9.87 10.94 -37.51
CA LEU A 93 -10.90 10.61 -38.49
C LEU A 93 -10.24 10.02 -39.73
N GLY A 94 -10.53 8.76 -40.04
CA GLY A 94 -10.09 8.10 -41.26
C GLY A 94 -11.18 8.08 -42.32
N TYR A 95 -10.79 8.10 -43.60
CA TYR A 95 -11.68 7.88 -44.73
C TYR A 95 -11.02 7.00 -45.79
N SER A 96 -11.84 6.34 -46.60
CA SER A 96 -11.41 5.61 -47.81
C SER A 96 -12.08 6.21 -49.05
N GLY A 97 -11.40 6.12 -50.19
CA GLY A 97 -11.84 6.78 -51.42
C GLY A 97 -11.19 8.17 -51.60
N GLU A 98 -11.75 8.99 -52.48
CA GLU A 98 -11.12 10.25 -52.90
C GLU A 98 -12.03 11.45 -52.60
N ILE A 99 -11.48 12.49 -51.98
CA ILE A 99 -12.20 13.75 -51.77
C ILE A 99 -12.08 14.62 -53.02
N LYS A 100 -13.19 14.83 -53.73
CA LYS A 100 -13.26 15.72 -54.90
C LYS A 100 -14.33 16.78 -54.71
N ARG A 101 -13.94 18.05 -54.89
CA ARG A 101 -14.84 19.22 -54.80
C ARG A 101 -15.66 19.28 -53.49
N GLY A 102 -15.07 18.85 -52.36
CA GLY A 102 -15.74 18.83 -51.05
C GLY A 102 -16.58 17.59 -50.77
N TYR A 103 -16.65 16.62 -51.69
CA TYR A 103 -17.37 15.36 -51.50
C TYR A 103 -16.39 14.20 -51.38
N LEU A 104 -16.53 13.41 -50.32
CA LEU A 104 -15.84 12.13 -50.22
C LEU A 104 -16.55 11.13 -51.12
N LYS A 105 -15.91 10.72 -52.21
CA LYS A 105 -16.33 9.56 -52.98
C LYS A 105 -15.80 8.32 -52.28
N GLY A 106 -16.64 7.69 -51.47
CA GLY A 106 -16.33 6.41 -50.83
C GLY A 106 -16.02 5.32 -51.86
N VAL A 107 -15.49 4.20 -51.37
CA VAL A 107 -15.29 2.98 -52.17
C VAL A 107 -16.64 2.40 -52.57
#